data_AF-A0AA40IVB6-F1
#
_entry.id   AF-A0AA40IVB6-F1
#
_cell.length_a   1.000
_cell.length_b   1.000
_cell.length_c   1.000
_cell.angle_alpha   90.00
_cell.angle_beta   90.00
_cell.angle_gamma   90.00
#
_symmetry.space_group_name_H-M   'P 1'
#
loop_
_entity.id
_entity.type
_entity.pdbx_description
1 polymer ?
#
loop_
_entity_poly.entity_id
_entity_poly.type
_entity_poly.pdbx_seq_one_letter_code
_entity_poly.pdbx_strand_id
1 'polypeptide(L)'
;MASRDGDKIYNNIVEKIKSGIEITKQDIISLTFTPIMAGKIGIADKIINAIHIVKDINNHYKYDVKSILYAFANKFLSGKDLEKVKEELKKVKMKEKLSF
;
A
#
# COMPACT_ATOMS: atom_id res chain seq x y z
N MET A 1 -1.02 10.78 -13.60
CA MET A 1 -0.27 9.82 -12.74
C MET A 1 0.43 8.72 -13.53
N ALA A 2 -0.10 8.31 -14.70
CA ALA A 2 0.54 7.31 -15.56
C ALA A 2 1.98 7.63 -16.01
N SER A 3 2.41 8.90 -15.99
CA SER A 3 3.80 9.30 -16.29
C SER A 3 4.78 9.11 -15.13
N ARG A 4 4.29 8.84 -13.90
CA ARG A 4 5.14 8.58 -12.73
C ARG A 4 5.41 7.09 -12.63
N ASP A 5 6.64 6.77 -12.25
CA ASP A 5 7.11 5.40 -12.05
C ASP A 5 6.88 4.99 -10.59
N GLY A 6 5.88 4.12 -10.39
CA GLY A 6 5.51 3.61 -9.07
C GLY A 6 6.60 2.74 -8.45
N ASP A 7 7.42 2.07 -9.26
CA ASP A 7 8.50 1.21 -8.77
C ASP A 7 9.61 2.07 -8.14
N LYS A 8 9.95 3.20 -8.80
CA LYS A 8 10.91 4.17 -8.24
C LYS A 8 10.41 4.77 -6.93
N ILE A 9 9.11 5.12 -6.85
CA ILE A 9 8.51 5.64 -5.62
C ILE A 9 8.62 4.62 -4.49
N TYR A 10 8.28 3.36 -4.76
CA TYR A 10 8.41 2.29 -3.77
C TYR A 10 9.87 2.13 -3.29
N ASN A 11 10.82 2.04 -4.23
CA ASN A 11 12.24 1.86 -3.90
C ASN A 11 12.77 3.03 -3.04
N ASN A 12 12.45 4.28 -3.40
CA ASN A 12 12.85 5.44 -2.61
C ASN A 12 12.32 5.39 -1.17
N ILE A 13 11.07 4.93 -0.97
CA ILE A 13 10.48 4.79 0.37
C ILE A 13 11.18 3.67 1.15
N VAL A 14 11.46 2.53 0.51
CA VAL A 14 12.21 1.43 1.13
C VAL A 14 13.61 1.87 1.55
N GLU A 15 14.31 2.63 0.71
CA GLU A 15 15.63 3.17 1.02
C GLU A 15 15.60 4.16 2.19
N LYS A 16 14.58 5.02 2.27
CA LYS A 16 14.37 5.89 3.43
C LYS A 16 14.22 5.08 4.73
N ILE A 17 13.37 4.05 4.72
CA ILE A 17 13.16 3.17 5.90
C ILE A 17 14.48 2.51 6.30
N LYS A 18 15.23 1.94 5.36
CA LYS A 18 16.53 1.30 5.62
C LYS A 18 17.56 2.28 6.18
N SER A 19 17.49 3.54 5.77
CA SER A 19 18.40 4.60 6.22
C SER A 19 17.97 5.25 7.54
N GLY A 20 16.89 4.77 8.18
CA GLY A 20 16.35 5.38 9.40
C GLY A 20 15.72 6.76 9.19
N ILE A 21 15.43 7.14 7.95
CA ILE A 21 14.79 8.41 7.61
C ILE A 21 13.28 8.28 7.87
N GLU A 22 12.70 9.29 8.52
CA GLU A 22 11.27 9.35 8.81
C GLU A 22 10.43 9.30 7.51
N ILE A 23 9.36 8.51 7.54
CA ILE A 23 8.41 8.41 6.44
C ILE A 23 7.30 9.45 6.60
N THR A 24 7.24 10.37 5.64
CA THR A 24 6.29 11.47 5.67
C THR A 24 4.89 11.05 5.25
N LYS A 25 3.89 11.88 5.55
CA LYS A 25 2.52 11.71 5.02
C LYS A 25 2.50 11.65 3.49
N GLN A 26 3.32 12.45 2.81
CA GLN A 26 3.36 12.48 1.35
C GLN A 26 3.95 11.19 0.76
N ASP A 27 4.92 10.58 1.45
CA ASP A 27 5.46 9.27 1.08
C ASP A 27 4.35 8.20 1.13
N ILE A 28 3.55 8.19 2.21
CA ILE A 28 2.42 7.25 2.38
C ILE A 28 1.35 7.46 1.31
N ILE A 29 0.98 8.71 1.03
CA ILE A 29 0.03 9.03 -0.04
C ILE A 29 0.57 8.53 -1.38
N SER A 30 1.83 8.85 -1.71
CA SER A 30 2.45 8.43 -2.97
C SER A 30 2.49 6.91 -3.11
N LEU A 31 2.86 6.20 -2.04
CA LEU A 31 2.87 4.75 -1.96
C LEU A 31 1.49 4.14 -2.24
N THR A 32 0.45 4.70 -1.62
CA THR A 32 -0.94 4.25 -1.76
C THR A 32 -1.41 4.26 -3.22
N PHE A 33 -0.92 5.23 -4.01
CA PHE A 33 -1.30 5.40 -5.41
C PHE A 33 -0.37 4.71 -6.42
N THR A 34 0.70 4.05 -5.98
CA THR A 34 1.56 3.26 -6.88
C THR A 34 0.82 2.24 -7.77
N PRO A 35 -0.32 1.62 -7.37
CA PRO A 35 -1.04 0.66 -8.22
C PRO A 35 -1.58 1.25 -9.54
N ILE A 36 -1.76 2.57 -9.62
CA ILE A 36 -2.24 3.27 -10.84
C ILE A 36 -1.11 3.99 -11.60
N MET A 37 0.14 3.75 -11.22
CA MET A 37 1.33 4.34 -11.82
C MET A 37 2.05 3.33 -12.71
N ALA A 38 2.83 3.85 -13.68
CA ALA A 38 3.68 3.02 -14.53
C ALA A 38 4.73 2.28 -13.71
N GLY A 39 5.37 1.28 -14.31
CA GLY A 39 6.39 0.45 -13.68
C GLY A 39 6.33 -0.98 -14.20
N LYS A 40 7.36 -1.74 -13.86
CA LYS A 40 7.51 -3.16 -14.19
C LYS A 40 6.83 -4.06 -13.16
N ILE A 41 6.72 -3.62 -11.91
CA ILE A 41 6.04 -4.40 -10.87
C ILE A 41 4.54 -4.47 -11.17
N GLY A 42 3.97 -5.67 -11.08
CA GLY A 42 2.54 -5.91 -11.29
C GLY A 42 1.67 -5.20 -10.25
N ILE A 43 0.40 -4.93 -10.59
CA ILE A 43 -0.53 -4.20 -9.72
C ILE A 43 -0.72 -4.93 -8.38
N ALA A 44 -0.85 -6.25 -8.40
CA ALA A 44 -1.00 -7.06 -7.18
C ALA A 44 0.18 -6.89 -6.24
N ASP A 45 1.41 -7.04 -6.76
CA ASP A 45 2.62 -6.90 -5.96
C ASP A 45 2.83 -5.46 -5.49
N LYS A 46 2.50 -4.45 -6.29
CA LYS A 46 2.50 -3.04 -5.85
C LYS A 46 1.59 -2.82 -4.65
N ILE A 47 0.38 -3.39 -4.67
CA ILE A 47 -0.56 -3.29 -3.55
C ILE A 47 -0.02 -4.01 -2.32
N ILE A 48 0.48 -5.25 -2.47
CA ILE A 48 1.04 -6.03 -1.35
C ILE A 48 2.24 -5.31 -0.71
N ASN A 49 3.14 -4.80 -1.54
CA ASN A 49 4.29 -4.02 -1.10
C ASN A 49 3.87 -2.78 -0.30
N ALA A 50 2.85 -2.06 -0.76
CA ALA A 50 2.29 -0.92 -0.03
C ALA A 50 1.68 -1.34 1.32
N ILE A 51 0.96 -2.47 1.37
CA ILE A 51 0.38 -3.04 2.60
C ILE A 51 1.47 -3.34 3.63
N HIS A 52 2.57 -3.97 3.21
CA HIS A 52 3.68 -4.34 4.11
C HIS A 52 4.33 -3.11 4.74
N ILE A 53 4.62 -2.07 3.97
CA ILE A 53 5.16 -0.82 4.51
C ILE A 53 4.18 -0.18 5.51
N VAL A 54 2.90 -0.09 5.17
CA VAL A 54 1.87 0.55 6.01
C VAL A 54 1.57 -0.27 7.28
N LYS A 55 1.81 -1.58 7.25
CA LYS A 55 1.69 -2.44 8.43
C LYS A 55 2.69 -2.03 9.51
N ASP A 56 3.90 -1.66 9.12
CA ASP A 56 5.03 -1.42 10.03
C ASP A 56 5.10 0.04 10.50
N ILE A 57 4.46 0.97 9.78
CA ILE A 57 4.38 2.37 10.21
C ILE A 57 3.22 2.56 11.21
N ASN A 58 3.52 3.06 12.41
CA ASN A 58 2.52 3.45 13.40
C ASN A 58 1.89 4.80 13.02
N ASN A 59 0.93 4.79 12.10
CA ASN A 59 0.29 6.01 11.58
C ASN A 59 -1.23 5.95 11.67
N HIS A 60 -1.86 7.07 12.02
CA HIS A 60 -3.32 7.24 12.02
C HIS A 60 -3.97 7.02 10.64
N TYR A 61 -3.24 7.25 9.54
CA TYR A 61 -3.74 7.03 8.17
C TYR A 61 -3.82 5.56 7.74
N LYS A 62 -3.40 4.62 8.59
CA LYS A 62 -3.31 3.19 8.25
C LYS A 62 -4.62 2.60 7.71
N TYR A 63 -5.77 3.03 8.24
CA TYR A 63 -7.09 2.56 7.81
C TYR A 63 -7.54 3.16 6.48
N ASP A 64 -7.27 4.45 6.27
CA ASP A 64 -7.60 5.13 5.02
C ASP A 64 -6.81 4.50 3.87
N VAL A 65 -5.51 4.30 4.08
CA VAL A 65 -4.62 3.65 3.11
C VAL A 65 -5.07 2.22 2.83
N LYS A 66 -5.42 1.44 3.86
CA LYS A 66 -5.95 0.08 3.71
C LYS A 66 -7.23 0.06 2.85
N SER A 67 -8.15 1.00 3.09
CA SER A 67 -9.41 1.11 2.35
C SER A 67 -9.18 1.48 0.89
N ILE A 68 -8.25 2.40 0.61
CA ILE A 68 -7.90 2.80 -0.76
C ILE A 68 -7.22 1.65 -1.50
N LEU A 69 -6.27 0.95 -0.87
CA LEU A 69 -5.62 -0.22 -1.45
C LEU A 69 -6.61 -1.36 -1.72
N TYR A 70 -7.59 -1.56 -0.84
CA TYR A 70 -8.70 -2.49 -1.08
C TYR A 70 -9.55 -2.07 -2.29
N ALA A 71 -9.87 -0.78 -2.43
CA ALA A 71 -10.62 -0.28 -3.58
C ALA A 71 -9.85 -0.50 -4.89
N PHE A 72 -8.54 -0.26 -4.92
CA PHE A 72 -7.69 -0.56 -6.08
C PHE A 72 -7.64 -2.06 -6.39
N ALA A 73 -7.50 -2.90 -5.37
CA ALA A 73 -7.52 -4.35 -5.56
C ALA A 73 -8.81 -4.82 -6.23
N ASN A 74 -9.98 -4.42 -5.71
CA ASN A 74 -11.26 -4.81 -6.32
C ASN A 74 -11.48 -4.22 -7.72
N LYS A 75 -10.88 -3.06 -8.02
CA LYS A 75 -11.02 -2.42 -9.33
C LYS A 75 -10.14 -3.08 -10.39
N PHE A 76 -8.92 -3.47 -10.04
CA PHE A 76 -7.89 -3.84 -11.02
C PHE A 76 -7.51 -5.33 -11.00
N LEU A 77 -7.87 -6.08 -9.96
CA LEU A 77 -7.49 -7.48 -9.80
C LEU A 77 -8.72 -8.39 -9.75
N SER A 78 -8.52 -9.65 -10.09
CA SER A 78 -9.53 -10.71 -10.00
C SER A 78 -8.87 -12.05 -9.67
N GLY A 79 -9.70 -13.06 -9.35
CA GLY A 79 -9.22 -14.41 -9.03
C GLY A 79 -8.16 -14.43 -7.92
N LYS A 80 -7.12 -15.26 -8.13
CA LYS A 80 -6.06 -15.53 -7.14
C LYS A 80 -5.30 -14.28 -6.68
N ASP A 81 -5.09 -13.32 -7.57
CA ASP A 81 -4.37 -12.08 -7.22
C ASP A 81 -5.18 -11.21 -6.26
N LEU A 82 -6.49 -11.12 -6.47
CA LEU A 82 -7.38 -10.41 -5.56
C LEU A 82 -7.47 -11.12 -4.21
N GLU A 83 -7.55 -12.44 -4.20
CA GLU A 83 -7.58 -13.24 -2.97
C GLU A 83 -6.32 -13.02 -2.13
N LYS A 84 -5.14 -13.12 -2.76
CA LYS A 84 -3.84 -12.87 -2.12
C LYS A 84 -3.78 -11.49 -1.47
N VAL A 85 -4.22 -10.45 -2.17
CA VAL A 85 -4.26 -9.09 -1.62
C VAL A 85 -5.22 -8.99 -0.43
N LYS A 86 -6.40 -9.61 -0.50
CA LYS A 86 -7.38 -9.62 0.59
C LYS A 86 -6.81 -10.31 1.84
N GLU A 87 -6.04 -11.38 1.68
CA GLU A 87 -5.36 -12.04 2.80
C GLU A 87 -4.32 -11.15 3.46
N GLU A 88 -3.49 -10.45 2.68
CA GLU A 88 -2.50 -9.50 3.22
C GLU A 88 -3.18 -8.33 3.96
N LEU A 89 -4.29 -7.81 3.43
CA LEU A 89 -5.08 -6.77 4.11
C LEU A 89 -5.66 -7.28 5.44
N LYS A 90 -6.10 -8.54 5.55
CA LYS A 90 -6.59 -9.12 6.82
C LYS A 90 -5.49 -9.14 7.89
N LYS A 91 -4.24 -9.39 7.51
CA LYS A 91 -3.08 -9.41 8.43
C LYS A 91 -2.74 -8.03 9.01
N VAL A 92 -3.18 -6.95 8.36
CA VAL A 92 -3.09 -5.60 8.93
C VAL A 92 -4.19 -5.44 9.98
N LYS A 93 -3.80 -5.59 11.26
CA LYS A 93 -4.68 -5.43 12.43
C LYS A 93 -5.54 -4.18 12.27
N MET A 94 -6.84 -4.38 12.13
CA MET A 94 -7.82 -3.34 12.42
C MET A 94 -7.99 -3.35 13.95
N LYS A 95 -7.82 -2.22 14.63
CA LYS A 95 -8.47 -2.05 15.93
C LYS A 95 -9.94 -2.32 15.66
N GLU A 96 -10.45 -3.35 16.31
CA GLU A 96 -11.86 -3.72 16.28
C GLU A 96 -12.71 -2.45 16.43
N LYS A 97 -13.80 -2.41 15.65
CA LYS A 97 -14.84 -1.38 15.81
C LYS A 97 -15.12 -1.23 17.30
N LEU A 98 -15.20 0.02 17.77
CA LEU A 98 -15.85 0.35 19.02
C LEU A 98 -17.15 -0.46 19.10
N SER A 99 -17.21 -1.34 20.10
CA SER A 99 -18.44 -1.82 20.70
C SER A 99 -19.24 -0.60 21.14
N PHE A 100 -20.35 -0.35 20.47
CA PHE A 100 -21.44 0.50 20.94
C PHE A 100 -22.51 -0.39 21.57
#